data_AF-K9WML2-F1
#
_entry.id   AF-K9WML2-F1
#
_cell.length_a   1.000
_cell.length_b   1.000
_cell.length_c   1.000
_cell.angle_alpha   90.00
_cell.angle_beta   90.00
_cell.angle_gamma   90.00
#
_symmetry.space_group_name_H-M   'P 1'
#
loop_
_entity.id
_entity.type
_entity.pdbx_description
1 polymer ?
#
loop_
_entity_poly.entity_id
_entity_poly.type
_entity_poly.pdbx_seq_one_letter_code
_entity_poly.pdbx_strand_id
1 'polypeptide(L)'
;MAEKYALSGNNSKGEHSTAVIEIARGWKEDLKTLVWLKDYALFDENMNVRYGAILALAEGWKDDPDTLPLLKTCAQFDPVSSLRRTAVQELSKGWKHETGIFEFLCECAVNDPFKRQDCTVLNDWAYEKYWKFNHPRYAALTAILNQYPDHPQTLPLLRDRAKNDPDWRVRSFLVRELARGWKNEPWMFEFLCNCALNDSFERKENWENNPRQVALDAIIKQYPDHPQTLPLLQDRAENDPDEKVREFANKKLAKIEA
;
A
#
# COMPACT_ATOMS: atom_id res chain seq x y z
N MET A 1 35.03 1.19 14.60
CA MET A 1 35.72 0.03 13.95
C MET A 1 34.72 -1.06 13.55
N ALA A 2 33.78 -1.47 14.42
CA ALA A 2 32.69 -2.36 14.05
C ALA A 2 31.77 -1.77 12.94
N GLU A 3 31.68 -0.43 12.85
CA GLU A 3 30.81 0.28 11.90
C GLU A 3 31.20 0.06 10.43
N LYS A 4 32.51 0.12 10.10
CA LYS A 4 32.98 -0.11 8.73
C LYS A 4 32.92 -1.59 8.36
N TYR A 5 33.29 -2.48 9.27
CA TYR A 5 33.36 -3.93 8.98
C TYR A 5 31.98 -4.57 8.77
N ALA A 6 30.93 -4.09 9.44
CA ALA A 6 29.57 -4.59 9.25
C ALA A 6 28.96 -4.19 7.89
N LEU A 7 29.46 -3.11 7.29
CA LEU A 7 28.90 -2.50 6.07
C LEU A 7 29.83 -2.57 4.85
N SER A 8 31.08 -3.02 5.03
CA SER A 8 32.09 -3.13 3.96
C SER A 8 32.25 -4.54 3.37
N GLY A 9 31.47 -5.52 3.85
CA GLY A 9 31.51 -6.89 3.36
C GLY A 9 30.76 -7.04 2.04
N ASN A 10 31.26 -7.90 1.14
CA ASN A 10 30.59 -8.30 -0.10
C ASN A 10 29.38 -9.24 0.17
N ASN A 11 28.64 -8.94 1.24
CA ASN A 11 27.74 -9.83 1.95
C ASN A 11 26.27 -9.50 1.66
N SER A 12 25.40 -10.49 1.86
CA SER A 12 24.08 -10.51 1.22
C SER A 12 23.17 -9.37 1.71
N LYS A 13 22.28 -8.92 0.83
CA LYS A 13 21.46 -7.69 0.95
C LYS A 13 20.66 -7.58 2.28
N GLY A 14 20.28 -8.69 2.92
CA GLY A 14 19.57 -8.70 4.21
C GLY A 14 20.48 -8.60 5.46
N GLU A 15 21.79 -8.76 5.29
CA GLU A 15 22.76 -8.73 6.39
C GLU A 15 23.08 -7.29 6.80
N HIS A 16 23.07 -6.33 5.87
CA HIS A 16 23.32 -4.92 6.19
C HIS A 16 22.22 -4.31 7.06
N SER A 17 20.95 -4.52 6.73
CA SER A 17 19.85 -4.02 7.57
C SER A 17 19.85 -4.67 8.95
N THR A 18 20.10 -5.98 9.00
CA THR A 18 20.22 -6.72 10.26
C THR A 18 21.37 -6.19 11.10
N ALA A 19 22.54 -5.94 10.50
CA ALA A 19 23.69 -5.40 11.21
C ALA A 19 23.41 -4.00 11.79
N VAL A 20 22.78 -3.12 11.02
CA VAL A 20 22.37 -1.78 11.51
C VAL A 20 21.45 -1.91 12.72
N ILE A 21 20.44 -2.79 12.66
CA ILE A 21 19.49 -3.02 13.76
C ILE A 21 20.19 -3.58 15.00
N GLU A 22 21.08 -4.56 14.83
CA GLU A 22 21.80 -5.18 15.96
C GLU A 22 22.79 -4.21 16.62
N ILE A 23 23.48 -3.37 15.83
CA ILE A 23 24.29 -2.27 16.37
C ILE A 23 23.41 -1.31 17.16
N ALA A 24 22.28 -0.89 16.59
CA ALA A 24 21.37 0.03 17.28
C ALA A 24 20.87 -0.53 18.62
N ARG A 25 20.55 -1.82 18.68
CA ARG A 25 20.12 -2.50 19.92
C ARG A 25 21.22 -2.58 20.97
N GLY A 26 22.44 -2.92 20.55
CA GLY A 26 23.59 -3.04 21.46
C GLY A 26 24.06 -1.70 22.04
N TRP A 27 23.75 -0.58 21.38
CA TRP A 27 24.30 0.74 21.66
C TRP A 27 23.21 1.80 21.87
N LYS A 28 22.06 1.40 22.42
CA LYS A 28 20.88 2.27 22.58
C LYS A 28 21.15 3.56 23.36
N GLU A 29 22.03 3.50 24.36
CA GLU A 29 22.38 4.64 25.23
C GLU A 29 23.48 5.53 24.65
N ASP A 30 24.07 5.17 23.51
CA ASP A 30 25.11 5.97 22.87
C ASP A 30 24.51 7.01 21.93
N LEU A 31 24.64 8.29 22.30
CA LEU A 31 24.16 9.41 21.48
C LEU A 31 24.79 9.46 20.09
N LYS A 32 26.01 8.95 19.91
CA LYS A 32 26.64 8.89 18.58
C LYS A 32 25.93 7.90 17.65
N THR A 33 25.44 6.80 18.20
CA THR A 33 24.63 5.81 17.47
C THR A 33 23.35 6.46 16.93
N LEU A 34 22.67 7.28 17.73
CA LEU A 34 21.48 8.01 17.28
C LEU A 34 21.78 8.99 16.13
N VAL A 35 22.85 9.80 16.26
CA VAL A 35 23.25 10.74 15.20
C VAL A 35 23.53 10.02 13.89
N TRP A 36 24.23 8.88 13.97
CA TRP A 36 24.55 8.05 12.81
C TRP A 36 23.30 7.44 12.16
N LEU A 37 22.37 6.91 12.95
CA LEU A 37 21.11 6.38 12.42
C LEU A 37 20.30 7.45 11.69
N LYS A 38 20.25 8.68 12.21
CA LYS A 38 19.56 9.81 11.58
C LYS A 38 20.17 10.13 10.21
N ASP A 39 21.50 10.23 10.13
CA ASP A 39 22.22 10.48 8.88
C ASP A 39 21.99 9.36 7.85
N TYR A 40 22.10 8.10 8.30
CA TYR A 40 22.00 6.94 7.43
C TYR A 40 20.59 6.72 6.89
N ALA A 41 19.57 6.98 7.70
CA ALA A 41 18.18 6.89 7.25
C ALA A 41 17.85 7.87 6.11
N LEU A 42 18.55 9.01 6.03
CA LEU A 42 18.30 10.06 5.04
C LEU A 42 19.22 9.98 3.82
N PHE A 43 20.49 9.65 4.01
CA PHE A 43 21.53 9.92 3.01
C PHE A 43 22.35 8.71 2.57
N ASP A 44 22.28 7.57 3.26
CA ASP A 44 23.10 6.42 2.87
C ASP A 44 22.70 5.90 1.48
N GLU A 45 23.68 5.62 0.62
CA GLU A 45 23.42 5.18 -0.76
C GLU A 45 22.76 3.79 -0.79
N ASN A 46 23.03 2.94 0.21
CA ASN A 46 22.51 1.59 0.31
C ASN A 46 21.13 1.59 0.96
N MET A 47 20.10 1.28 0.15
CA MET A 47 18.71 1.21 0.64
C MET A 47 18.51 0.25 1.82
N ASN A 48 19.33 -0.80 1.97
CA ASN A 48 19.22 -1.74 3.10
C ASN A 48 19.73 -1.11 4.40
N VAL A 49 20.75 -0.25 4.31
CA VAL A 49 21.24 0.52 5.45
C VAL A 49 20.20 1.54 5.87
N ARG A 50 19.64 2.29 4.91
CA ARG A 50 18.51 3.20 5.18
C ARG A 50 17.31 2.48 5.80
N TYR A 51 16.95 1.31 5.27
CA TYR A 51 15.88 0.46 5.81
C TYR A 51 16.17 0.07 7.27
N GLY A 52 17.37 -0.43 7.56
CA GLY A 52 17.76 -0.79 8.92
C GLY A 52 17.73 0.41 9.87
N ALA A 53 18.17 1.58 9.41
CA ALA A 53 18.18 2.81 10.20
C ALA A 53 16.75 3.31 10.49
N ILE A 54 15.86 3.31 9.50
CA ILE A 54 14.44 3.64 9.67
C ILE A 54 13.79 2.74 10.73
N LEU A 55 14.01 1.42 10.66
CA LEU A 55 13.46 0.48 11.64
C LEU A 55 14.04 0.69 13.03
N ALA A 56 15.36 0.86 13.13
CA ALA A 56 16.05 1.08 14.39
C ALA A 56 15.57 2.35 15.10
N LEU A 57 15.44 3.46 14.36
CA LEU A 57 14.89 4.72 14.88
C LEU A 57 13.45 4.54 15.37
N ALA A 58 12.60 3.90 14.56
CA ALA A 58 11.20 3.66 14.90
C ALA A 58 11.02 2.77 16.14
N GLU A 59 11.88 1.77 16.35
CA GLU A 59 11.79 0.84 17.49
C GLU A 59 12.45 1.42 18.75
N GLY A 60 13.62 2.05 18.61
CA GLY A 60 14.51 2.40 19.71
C GLY A 60 14.41 3.83 20.23
N TRP A 61 14.00 4.80 19.41
CA TRP A 61 14.10 6.23 19.70
C TRP A 61 12.77 6.98 19.48
N LYS A 62 11.65 6.37 19.88
CA LYS A 62 10.32 6.99 19.73
C LYS A 62 10.17 8.32 20.48
N ASP A 63 10.85 8.44 21.62
CA ASP A 63 10.81 9.62 22.50
C ASP A 63 11.81 10.72 22.06
N ASP A 64 12.68 10.44 21.08
CA ASP A 64 13.56 11.47 20.51
C ASP A 64 12.74 12.41 19.60
N PRO A 65 12.83 13.74 19.82
CA PRO A 65 11.98 14.70 19.13
C PRO A 65 12.21 14.77 17.61
N ASP A 66 13.38 14.35 17.12
CA ASP A 66 13.68 14.42 15.69
C ASP A 66 13.27 13.14 14.93
N THR A 67 12.98 12.05 15.65
CA THR A 67 12.68 10.75 15.01
C THR A 67 11.38 10.81 14.21
N LEU A 68 10.32 11.40 14.77
CA LEU A 68 9.05 11.55 14.06
C LEU A 68 9.19 12.43 12.79
N PRO A 69 9.75 13.66 12.84
CA PRO A 69 10.03 14.47 11.65
C PRO A 69 10.90 13.76 10.60
N LEU A 70 11.91 13.02 11.03
CA LEU A 70 12.78 12.26 10.13
C LEU A 70 12.02 11.17 9.40
N LEU A 71 11.22 10.37 10.11
CA LEU A 71 10.40 9.32 9.49
C LEU A 71 9.36 9.91 8.53
N LYS A 72 8.78 11.07 8.84
CA LYS A 72 7.91 11.81 7.89
C LYS A 72 8.68 12.19 6.63
N THR A 73 9.91 12.68 6.76
CA THR A 73 10.80 13.00 5.63
C THR A 73 11.06 11.76 4.77
N CYS A 74 11.40 10.62 5.38
CA CYS A 74 11.59 9.35 4.66
C CYS A 74 10.30 8.92 3.94
N ALA A 75 9.14 9.05 4.59
CA ALA A 75 7.84 8.67 4.01
C ALA A 75 7.43 9.54 2.82
N GLN A 76 7.82 10.82 2.78
CA GLN A 76 7.47 11.74 1.70
C GLN A 76 8.48 11.75 0.55
N PHE A 77 9.77 11.65 0.87
CA PHE A 77 10.83 12.06 -0.07
C PHE A 77 11.87 10.99 -0.37
N ASP A 78 11.89 9.82 0.30
CA ASP A 78 12.87 8.78 -0.06
C ASP A 78 12.66 8.35 -1.53
N PRO A 79 13.72 8.30 -2.36
CA PRO A 79 13.58 7.91 -3.76
C PRO A 79 13.05 6.49 -3.93
N VAL A 80 13.27 5.61 -2.95
CA VAL A 80 12.87 4.21 -2.98
C VAL A 80 11.50 4.05 -2.33
N SER A 81 10.51 3.64 -3.13
CA SER A 81 9.13 3.46 -2.69
C SER A 81 8.95 2.44 -1.55
N SER A 82 9.80 1.41 -1.47
CA SER A 82 9.76 0.45 -0.37
C SER A 82 10.17 1.07 0.96
N LEU A 83 11.06 2.09 0.96
CA LEU A 83 11.44 2.86 2.14
C LEU A 83 10.34 3.83 2.54
N ARG A 84 9.75 4.56 1.58
CA ARG A 84 8.59 5.42 1.84
C ARG A 84 7.45 4.63 2.49
N ARG A 85 7.12 3.46 1.91
CA ARG A 85 6.13 2.52 2.48
C ARG A 85 6.49 2.09 3.91
N THR A 86 7.75 1.74 4.15
CA THR A 86 8.21 1.29 5.47
C THR A 86 8.05 2.40 6.49
N ALA A 87 8.49 3.62 6.16
CA ALA A 87 8.32 4.78 7.02
C ALA A 87 6.83 5.07 7.34
N VAL A 88 5.94 5.00 6.34
CA VAL A 88 4.48 5.13 6.56
C VAL A 88 3.95 4.06 7.54
N GLN A 89 4.39 2.81 7.41
CA GLN A 89 3.98 1.73 8.31
C GLN A 89 4.49 1.94 9.74
N GLU A 90 5.75 2.33 9.90
CA GLU A 90 6.33 2.56 11.22
C GLU A 90 5.75 3.79 11.91
N LEU A 91 5.49 4.88 11.16
CA LEU A 91 4.75 6.03 11.65
C LEU A 91 3.37 5.63 12.18
N SER A 92 2.63 4.86 11.39
CA SER A 92 1.31 4.37 11.76
C SER A 92 1.35 3.47 12.99
N LYS A 93 2.36 2.63 13.18
CA LYS A 93 2.47 1.78 14.38
C LYS A 93 2.91 2.56 15.62
N GLY A 94 3.90 3.42 15.45
CA GLY A 94 4.62 4.07 16.55
C GLY A 94 3.94 5.31 17.10
N TRP A 95 3.22 6.06 16.25
CA TRP A 95 2.71 7.40 16.57
C TRP A 95 1.21 7.56 16.31
N LYS A 96 0.41 6.48 16.26
CA LYS A 96 -1.05 6.55 16.02
C LYS A 96 -1.86 7.48 16.95
N HIS A 97 -1.30 7.91 18.07
CA HIS A 97 -1.96 8.83 19.01
C HIS A 97 -1.40 10.26 18.93
N GLU A 98 -0.37 10.49 18.10
CA GLU A 98 0.14 11.83 17.85
C GLU A 98 -0.80 12.64 16.97
N THR A 99 -0.88 13.92 17.31
CA THR A 99 -1.65 14.88 16.51
C THR A 99 -1.03 15.01 15.12
N GLY A 100 -1.86 15.05 14.08
CA GLY A 100 -1.40 15.25 12.70
C GLY A 100 -0.98 13.97 11.97
N ILE A 101 -1.03 12.79 12.60
CA ILE A 101 -0.69 11.53 11.92
C ILE A 101 -1.79 11.12 10.93
N PHE A 102 -3.06 11.31 11.26
CA PHE A 102 -4.14 11.05 10.33
C PHE A 102 -3.98 11.88 9.05
N GLU A 103 -3.79 13.20 9.20
CA GLU A 103 -3.60 14.14 8.09
C GLU A 103 -2.38 13.76 7.25
N PHE A 104 -1.27 13.41 7.90
CA PHE A 104 -0.07 12.95 7.22
C PHE A 104 -0.30 11.67 6.40
N LEU A 105 -1.03 10.70 6.95
CA LEU A 105 -1.39 9.49 6.21
C LEU A 105 -2.29 9.82 5.01
N CYS A 106 -3.23 10.76 5.15
CA CYS A 106 -4.03 11.24 4.02
C CYS A 106 -3.16 11.85 2.92
N GLU A 107 -2.17 12.68 3.28
CA GLU A 107 -1.21 13.24 2.32
C GLU A 107 -0.45 12.14 1.59
N CYS A 108 0.10 11.14 2.31
CA CYS A 108 0.78 10.00 1.71
C CYS A 108 -0.16 9.19 0.79
N ALA A 109 -1.42 9.00 1.18
CA ALA A 109 -2.41 8.28 0.39
C ALA A 109 -2.75 8.97 -0.93
N VAL A 110 -2.73 10.31 -0.95
CA VAL A 110 -3.11 11.10 -2.13
C VAL A 110 -1.92 11.44 -3.01
N ASN A 111 -0.79 11.83 -2.41
CA ASN A 111 0.28 12.54 -3.11
C ASN A 111 1.54 11.71 -3.38
N ASP A 112 1.68 10.50 -2.83
CA ASP A 112 2.90 9.71 -3.05
C ASP A 112 3.11 9.42 -4.55
N PRO A 113 4.29 9.72 -5.10
CA PRO A 113 4.54 9.69 -6.54
C PRO A 113 4.77 8.28 -7.10
N PHE A 114 4.44 7.23 -6.34
CA PHE A 114 4.65 5.83 -6.70
C PHE A 114 4.30 5.52 -8.16
N LYS A 115 5.30 5.02 -8.91
CA LYS A 115 5.10 4.41 -10.23
C LYS A 115 5.55 2.96 -10.20
N ARG A 116 4.79 2.07 -10.85
CA ARG A 116 5.13 0.64 -10.93
C ARG A 116 6.50 0.39 -11.55
N GLN A 117 6.89 1.21 -12.54
CA GLN A 117 8.20 1.09 -13.20
C GLN A 117 9.37 1.32 -12.25
N ASP A 118 9.19 2.07 -11.15
CA ASP A 118 10.24 2.31 -10.16
C ASP A 118 10.64 1.01 -9.44
N CYS A 119 9.76 0.00 -9.42
CA CYS A 119 10.07 -1.32 -8.86
C CYS A 119 10.94 -2.19 -9.79
N THR A 120 11.15 -1.81 -11.05
CA THR A 120 11.93 -2.60 -12.03
C THR A 120 13.41 -2.23 -12.10
N VAL A 121 13.82 -1.12 -11.45
CA VAL A 121 15.19 -0.58 -11.56
C VAL A 121 16.18 -1.34 -10.65
N LEU A 122 15.70 -2.16 -9.73
CA LEU A 122 16.57 -2.93 -8.84
C LEU A 122 16.12 -4.40 -8.83
N ASN A 123 17.06 -5.30 -9.12
CA ASN A 123 16.98 -6.74 -8.89
C ASN A 123 16.79 -7.03 -7.39
N ASP A 124 15.59 -6.74 -6.93
CA ASP A 124 15.15 -6.81 -5.55
C ASP A 124 14.62 -8.22 -5.30
N TRP A 125 15.18 -8.95 -4.35
CA TRP A 125 14.72 -10.30 -4.00
C TRP A 125 13.34 -10.27 -3.32
N ALA A 126 12.96 -9.10 -2.78
CA ALA A 126 11.60 -8.80 -2.36
C ALA A 126 10.67 -8.51 -3.54
N TYR A 127 11.18 -8.31 -4.76
CA TYR A 127 10.34 -8.10 -5.93
C TYR A 127 9.50 -9.34 -6.20
N GLU A 128 10.06 -10.51 -6.49
CA GLU A 128 9.24 -11.68 -6.84
C GLU A 128 8.28 -12.11 -5.72
N LYS A 129 8.64 -11.91 -4.45
CA LYS A 129 7.86 -12.36 -3.29
C LYS A 129 6.89 -11.32 -2.72
N TYR A 130 7.21 -10.02 -2.78
CA TYR A 130 6.51 -8.96 -2.03
C TYR A 130 6.20 -7.69 -2.83
N TRP A 131 6.55 -7.60 -4.12
CA TRP A 131 6.29 -6.43 -4.95
C TRP A 131 4.81 -5.98 -4.98
N LYS A 132 3.88 -6.92 -4.79
CA LYS A 132 2.44 -6.63 -4.71
C LYS A 132 2.10 -5.71 -3.53
N PHE A 133 2.98 -5.63 -2.53
CA PHE A 133 2.81 -4.85 -1.30
C PHE A 133 3.70 -3.61 -1.23
N ASN A 134 4.61 -3.39 -2.19
CA ASN A 134 5.47 -2.21 -2.23
C ASN A 134 4.72 -0.99 -2.78
N HIS A 135 3.77 -0.46 -2.02
CA HIS A 135 2.99 0.71 -2.43
C HIS A 135 2.72 1.64 -1.24
N PRO A 136 3.33 2.83 -1.18
CA PRO A 136 3.16 3.77 -0.07
C PRO A 136 1.70 4.22 0.12
N ARG A 137 1.00 4.59 -0.97
CA ARG A 137 -0.44 4.94 -0.88
C ARG A 137 -1.29 3.82 -0.30
N TYR A 138 -1.06 2.57 -0.74
CA TYR A 138 -1.73 1.40 -0.17
C TYR A 138 -1.45 1.26 1.34
N ALA A 139 -0.19 1.42 1.77
CA ALA A 139 0.15 1.34 3.18
C ALA A 139 -0.54 2.44 4.00
N ALA A 140 -0.59 3.67 3.49
CA ALA A 140 -1.29 4.78 4.11
C ALA A 140 -2.80 4.51 4.20
N LEU A 141 -3.44 4.06 3.12
CA LEU A 141 -4.87 3.73 3.11
C LEU A 141 -5.21 2.57 4.03
N THR A 142 -4.33 1.56 4.13
CA THR A 142 -4.48 0.44 5.07
C THR A 142 -4.36 0.92 6.52
N ALA A 143 -3.40 1.80 6.80
CA ALA A 143 -3.25 2.42 8.12
C ALA A 143 -4.51 3.22 8.51
N ILE A 144 -5.02 4.04 7.59
CA ILE A 144 -6.23 4.83 7.78
C ILE A 144 -7.44 3.93 8.08
N LEU A 145 -7.66 2.91 7.26
CA LEU A 145 -8.74 1.93 7.45
C LEU A 145 -8.69 1.24 8.82
N ASN A 146 -7.50 0.83 9.26
CA ASN A 146 -7.33 0.05 10.48
C ASN A 146 -7.38 0.90 11.75
N GLN A 147 -6.93 2.16 11.69
CA GLN A 147 -6.73 2.99 12.87
C GLN A 147 -7.78 4.09 13.02
N TYR A 148 -8.36 4.53 11.92
CA TYR A 148 -9.31 5.64 11.87
C TYR A 148 -10.58 5.28 11.07
N PRO A 149 -11.19 4.09 11.25
CA PRO A 149 -12.36 3.69 10.46
C PRO A 149 -13.55 4.64 10.61
N ASP A 150 -13.74 5.18 11.81
CA ASP A 150 -14.86 6.07 12.16
C ASP A 150 -14.54 7.56 11.94
N HIS A 151 -13.32 7.90 11.51
CA HIS A 151 -12.98 9.30 11.24
C HIS A 151 -13.79 9.82 10.04
N PRO A 152 -14.41 11.01 10.12
CA PRO A 152 -15.36 11.50 9.11
C PRO A 152 -14.76 11.64 7.70
N GLN A 153 -13.44 11.81 7.60
CA GLN A 153 -12.74 11.91 6.31
C GLN A 153 -12.32 10.55 5.71
N THR A 154 -12.38 9.46 6.48
CA THR A 154 -11.94 8.13 6.03
C THR A 154 -12.80 7.65 4.86
N LEU A 155 -14.12 7.54 5.03
CA LEU A 155 -14.98 7.05 3.95
C LEU A 155 -14.93 7.92 2.68
N PRO A 156 -14.99 9.27 2.74
CA PRO A 156 -14.80 10.13 1.57
C PRO A 156 -13.47 9.88 0.84
N LEU A 157 -12.36 9.79 1.57
CA LEU A 157 -11.04 9.53 1.00
C LEU A 157 -10.99 8.18 0.28
N LEU A 158 -11.48 7.12 0.93
CA LEU A 158 -11.47 5.77 0.36
C LEU A 158 -12.32 5.70 -0.91
N ARG A 159 -13.49 6.33 -0.94
CA ARG A 159 -14.35 6.37 -2.14
C ARG A 159 -13.70 7.12 -3.29
N ASP A 160 -13.09 8.26 -3.00
CA ASP A 160 -12.38 9.05 -4.01
C ASP A 160 -11.19 8.28 -4.59
N ARG A 161 -10.33 7.71 -3.73
CA ARG A 161 -9.18 6.91 -4.18
C ARG A 161 -9.61 5.62 -4.89
N ALA A 162 -10.70 4.98 -4.48
CA ALA A 162 -11.21 3.80 -5.17
C ALA A 162 -11.60 4.09 -6.62
N LYS A 163 -12.08 5.32 -6.89
CA LYS A 163 -12.51 5.77 -8.22
C LYS A 163 -11.35 6.35 -9.04
N ASN A 164 -10.51 7.16 -8.41
CA ASN A 164 -9.64 8.11 -9.11
C ASN A 164 -8.14 7.81 -8.91
N ASP A 165 -7.76 6.85 -8.07
CA ASP A 165 -6.34 6.55 -7.87
C ASP A 165 -5.70 6.05 -9.19
N PRO A 166 -4.54 6.58 -9.61
CA PRO A 166 -3.92 6.19 -10.87
C PRO A 166 -3.43 4.73 -10.90
N ASP A 167 -3.15 4.10 -9.75
CA ASP A 167 -2.74 2.70 -9.70
C ASP A 167 -3.95 1.78 -9.48
N TRP A 168 -4.16 0.85 -10.41
CA TRP A 168 -5.28 -0.09 -10.37
C TRP A 168 -5.27 -0.99 -9.13
N ARG A 169 -4.11 -1.20 -8.49
CA ARG A 169 -4.01 -1.99 -7.24
C ARG A 169 -4.68 -1.27 -6.09
N VAL A 170 -4.51 0.06 -6.02
CA VAL A 170 -5.17 0.88 -5.01
C VAL A 170 -6.67 0.86 -5.24
N ARG A 171 -7.12 1.08 -6.49
CA ARG A 171 -8.55 1.01 -6.83
C ARG A 171 -9.15 -0.36 -6.51
N SER A 172 -8.53 -1.45 -6.97
CA SER A 172 -8.98 -2.83 -6.72
C SER A 172 -9.05 -3.16 -5.23
N PHE A 173 -8.06 -2.72 -4.45
CA PHE A 173 -8.03 -2.90 -3.01
C PHE A 173 -9.20 -2.17 -2.34
N LEU A 174 -9.35 -0.88 -2.63
CA LEU A 174 -10.38 -0.07 -1.99
C LEU A 174 -11.79 -0.49 -2.39
N VAL A 175 -12.03 -0.88 -3.64
CA VAL A 175 -13.33 -1.46 -4.06
C VAL A 175 -13.67 -2.69 -3.22
N ARG A 176 -12.68 -3.56 -2.96
CA ARG A 176 -12.87 -4.75 -2.13
C ARG A 176 -13.14 -4.41 -0.67
N GLU A 177 -12.38 -3.48 -0.09
CA GLU A 177 -12.55 -3.10 1.32
C GLU A 177 -13.86 -2.34 1.54
N LEU A 178 -14.24 -1.44 0.63
CA LEU A 178 -15.53 -0.77 0.66
C LEU A 178 -16.67 -1.78 0.60
N ALA A 179 -16.63 -2.74 -0.34
CA ALA A 179 -17.62 -3.80 -0.44
C ALA A 179 -17.69 -4.68 0.83
N ARG A 180 -16.60 -4.81 1.60
CA ARG A 180 -16.61 -5.59 2.85
C ARG A 180 -17.20 -4.79 4.02
N GLY A 181 -16.74 -3.55 4.20
CA GLY A 181 -17.09 -2.73 5.36
C GLY A 181 -18.45 -2.04 5.26
N TRP A 182 -18.90 -1.73 4.04
CA TRP A 182 -20.08 -0.88 3.79
C TRP A 182 -21.14 -1.55 2.90
N LYS A 183 -21.21 -2.88 2.89
CA LYS A 183 -22.18 -3.64 2.06
C LYS A 183 -23.66 -3.26 2.27
N ASN A 184 -24.01 -2.75 3.45
CA ASN A 184 -25.38 -2.39 3.80
C ASN A 184 -25.72 -0.94 3.46
N GLU A 185 -24.74 -0.16 2.97
CA GLU A 185 -24.97 1.22 2.60
C GLU A 185 -25.82 1.32 1.33
N PRO A 186 -26.85 2.17 1.28
CA PRO A 186 -27.73 2.31 0.11
C PRO A 186 -26.99 2.66 -1.18
N TRP A 187 -25.84 3.34 -1.07
CA TRP A 187 -25.03 3.77 -2.21
C TRP A 187 -24.06 2.68 -2.72
N MET A 188 -23.87 1.58 -1.99
CA MET A 188 -22.82 0.60 -2.29
C MET A 188 -23.04 -0.11 -3.64
N PHE A 189 -24.28 -0.54 -3.91
CA PHE A 189 -24.58 -1.24 -5.16
C PHE A 189 -24.25 -0.37 -6.38
N GLU A 190 -24.73 0.87 -6.40
CA GLU A 190 -24.45 1.83 -7.48
C GLU A 190 -22.96 2.16 -7.62
N PHE A 191 -22.24 2.24 -6.50
CA PHE A 191 -20.79 2.43 -6.51
C PHE A 191 -20.07 1.26 -7.20
N LEU A 192 -20.43 0.02 -6.89
CA LEU A 192 -19.85 -1.16 -7.52
C LEU A 192 -20.23 -1.25 -9.00
N CYS A 193 -21.49 -0.95 -9.37
CA CYS A 193 -21.93 -0.89 -10.76
C CYS A 193 -21.11 0.13 -11.54
N ASN A 194 -20.91 1.34 -11.00
CA ASN A 194 -20.09 2.36 -11.65
C ASN A 194 -18.65 1.87 -11.88
N CYS A 195 -18.04 1.20 -10.90
CA CYS A 195 -16.70 0.63 -11.05
C CYS A 195 -16.67 -0.46 -12.12
N ALA A 196 -17.58 -1.44 -12.06
CA ALA A 196 -17.70 -2.51 -13.05
C ALA A 196 -17.92 -1.97 -14.48
N LEU A 197 -18.64 -0.85 -14.61
CA LEU A 197 -18.95 -0.25 -15.90
C LEU A 197 -17.82 0.63 -16.46
N ASN A 198 -17.17 1.42 -15.60
CA ASN A 198 -16.42 2.60 -16.03
C ASN A 198 -14.96 2.68 -15.53
N ASP A 199 -14.47 1.74 -14.72
CA ASP A 199 -13.06 1.80 -14.29
C ASP A 199 -12.12 1.77 -15.50
N SER A 200 -11.13 2.66 -15.53
CA SER A 200 -10.24 2.89 -16.66
C SER A 200 -9.09 1.87 -16.77
N PHE A 201 -9.16 0.73 -16.07
CA PHE A 201 -8.09 -0.26 -16.08
C PHE A 201 -7.84 -0.82 -17.49
N GLU A 202 -6.57 -0.80 -17.88
CA GLU A 202 -6.02 -1.44 -19.07
C GLU A 202 -4.98 -2.47 -18.62
N ARG A 203 -5.17 -3.72 -19.05
CA ARG A 203 -4.29 -4.82 -18.71
C ARG A 203 -3.00 -4.73 -19.51
N LYS A 204 -1.87 -4.76 -18.81
CA LYS A 204 -0.53 -4.92 -19.41
C LYS A 204 0.00 -6.32 -19.18
N GLU A 205 -0.39 -6.93 -18.06
CA GLU A 205 0.11 -8.23 -17.67
C GLU A 205 -1.01 -9.14 -17.18
N ASN A 206 -0.84 -10.44 -17.42
CA ASN A 206 -1.88 -11.42 -17.12
C ASN A 206 -2.18 -11.61 -15.62
N TRP A 207 -1.25 -11.28 -14.74
CA TRP A 207 -1.40 -11.43 -13.29
C TRP A 207 -2.07 -10.21 -12.62
N GLU A 208 -2.33 -9.13 -13.35
CA GLU A 208 -2.96 -7.91 -12.82
C GLU A 208 -4.41 -8.16 -12.41
N ASN A 209 -4.85 -7.62 -11.28
CA ASN A 209 -6.27 -7.65 -10.94
C ASN A 209 -6.98 -6.49 -11.64
N ASN A 210 -8.20 -6.72 -12.08
CA ASN A 210 -9.01 -5.69 -12.71
C ASN A 210 -10.04 -5.17 -11.69
N PRO A 211 -10.08 -3.85 -11.37
CA PRO A 211 -11.11 -3.29 -10.50
C PRO A 211 -12.53 -3.61 -10.95
N ARG A 212 -12.80 -3.65 -12.27
CA ARG A 212 -14.11 -4.04 -12.82
C ARG A 212 -14.49 -5.46 -12.42
N GLN A 213 -13.54 -6.40 -12.51
CA GLN A 213 -13.74 -7.78 -12.08
C GLN A 213 -13.97 -7.88 -10.57
N VAL A 214 -13.25 -7.10 -9.76
CA VAL A 214 -13.43 -7.06 -8.30
C VAL A 214 -14.82 -6.57 -7.94
N ALA A 215 -15.29 -5.50 -8.60
CA ALA A 215 -16.64 -4.98 -8.41
C ALA A 215 -17.71 -6.00 -8.82
N LEU A 216 -17.57 -6.66 -9.97
CA LEU A 216 -18.48 -7.72 -10.40
C LEU A 216 -18.56 -8.89 -9.42
N ASP A 217 -17.41 -9.37 -8.93
CA ASP A 217 -17.40 -10.47 -7.95
C ASP A 217 -18.05 -10.06 -6.62
N ALA A 218 -17.92 -8.80 -6.21
CA ALA A 218 -18.63 -8.26 -5.05
C ALA A 218 -20.15 -8.20 -5.30
N ILE A 219 -20.58 -7.70 -6.45
CA ILE A 219 -21.99 -7.61 -6.83
C ILE A 219 -22.66 -8.98 -6.80
N ILE A 220 -22.07 -9.97 -7.47
CA ILE A 220 -22.61 -11.34 -7.55
C ILE A 220 -22.76 -11.96 -6.16
N LYS A 221 -21.80 -11.71 -5.26
CA LYS A 221 -21.81 -12.32 -3.91
C LYS A 221 -22.77 -11.63 -2.96
N GLN A 222 -22.93 -10.32 -3.07
CA GLN A 222 -23.64 -9.52 -2.06
C GLN A 222 -25.05 -9.14 -2.50
N TYR A 223 -25.30 -9.10 -3.80
CA TYR A 223 -26.58 -8.68 -4.39
C TYR A 223 -27.07 -9.68 -5.45
N PRO A 224 -27.08 -11.00 -5.18
CA PRO A 224 -27.45 -12.00 -6.20
C PRO A 224 -28.87 -11.79 -6.74
N ASP A 225 -29.81 -11.36 -5.88
CA ASP A 225 -31.22 -11.18 -6.23
C ASP A 225 -31.56 -9.77 -6.73
N HIS A 226 -30.56 -8.88 -6.83
CA HIS A 226 -30.81 -7.52 -7.32
C HIS A 226 -31.11 -7.55 -8.83
N PRO A 227 -32.18 -6.86 -9.30
CA PRO A 227 -32.65 -6.99 -10.69
C PRO A 227 -31.62 -6.58 -11.74
N GLN A 228 -30.63 -5.76 -11.38
CA GLN A 228 -29.55 -5.34 -12.28
C GLN A 228 -28.32 -6.25 -12.25
N THR A 229 -28.22 -7.21 -11.33
CA THR A 229 -27.04 -8.07 -11.21
C THR A 229 -26.85 -8.96 -12.43
N LEU A 230 -27.90 -9.66 -12.87
CA LEU A 230 -27.84 -10.53 -14.05
C LEU A 230 -27.62 -9.73 -15.36
N PRO A 231 -28.38 -8.65 -15.65
CA PRO A 231 -28.12 -7.81 -16.83
C PRO A 231 -26.71 -7.24 -16.88
N LEU A 232 -26.17 -6.76 -15.75
CA LEU A 232 -24.80 -6.24 -15.69
C LEU A 232 -23.78 -7.36 -15.98
N LEU A 233 -23.99 -8.55 -15.42
CA LEU A 233 -23.09 -9.69 -15.64
C LEU A 233 -23.08 -10.14 -17.11
N GLN A 234 -24.25 -10.19 -17.74
CA GLN A 234 -24.40 -10.49 -19.18
C GLN A 234 -23.70 -9.44 -20.04
N ASP A 235 -23.95 -8.15 -19.78
CA ASP A 235 -23.30 -7.07 -20.50
C ASP A 235 -21.77 -7.13 -20.36
N ARG A 236 -21.23 -7.35 -19.16
CA ARG A 236 -19.78 -7.47 -18.97
C ARG A 236 -19.18 -8.73 -19.59
N ALA A 237 -19.95 -9.81 -19.74
CA ALA A 237 -19.51 -11.01 -20.44
C ALA A 237 -19.32 -10.78 -21.94
N GLU A 238 -20.15 -9.93 -22.55
CA GLU A 238 -20.13 -9.63 -23.98
C GLU A 238 -19.22 -8.42 -24.31
N ASN A 239 -19.30 -7.36 -23.49
CA ASN A 239 -18.83 -6.02 -23.87
C ASN A 239 -17.67 -5.47 -23.03
N ASP A 240 -17.20 -6.13 -21.94
CA ASP A 240 -16.06 -5.59 -21.18
C ASP A 240 -14.82 -5.55 -22.08
N PRO A 241 -14.05 -4.44 -22.11
CA PRO A 241 -12.86 -4.35 -22.95
C PRO A 241 -11.76 -5.34 -22.54
N ASP A 242 -11.73 -5.78 -21.28
CA ASP A 242 -10.74 -6.73 -20.78
C ASP A 242 -11.23 -8.19 -20.91
N GLU A 243 -10.47 -9.00 -21.64
CA GLU A 243 -10.79 -10.40 -21.91
C GLU A 243 -11.02 -11.22 -20.64
N LYS A 244 -10.20 -11.01 -19.60
CA LYS A 244 -10.34 -11.74 -18.34
C LYS A 244 -11.60 -11.40 -17.56
N VAL A 245 -12.12 -10.17 -17.71
CA VAL A 245 -13.43 -9.82 -17.15
C VAL A 245 -14.53 -10.57 -17.90
N ARG A 246 -14.47 -10.60 -19.24
CA ARG A 246 -15.44 -11.36 -20.06
C ARG A 246 -15.43 -12.85 -19.70
N GLU A 247 -14.25 -13.47 -19.61
CA GLU A 247 -14.08 -14.87 -19.20
C GLU A 247 -14.64 -15.14 -17.80
N PHE A 248 -14.32 -14.26 -16.84
CA PHE A 248 -14.81 -14.35 -15.48
C PHE A 248 -16.35 -14.29 -15.44
N ALA A 249 -16.94 -13.34 -16.18
CA ALA A 249 -18.38 -13.16 -16.25
C ALA A 249 -19.09 -14.36 -16.87
N ASN A 250 -18.62 -14.86 -18.02
CA ASN A 250 -19.14 -16.08 -18.66
C ASN A 250 -19.08 -17.29 -17.73
N LYS A 251 -17.97 -17.48 -17.00
CA LYS A 251 -17.84 -18.56 -16.01
C LYS A 251 -18.82 -18.44 -14.85
N LYS A 252 -19.23 -17.23 -14.48
CA LYS A 252 -20.23 -17.00 -13.43
C LYS A 252 -21.65 -17.21 -13.95
N LEU A 253 -21.97 -16.75 -15.16
CA LEU A 253 -23.26 -17.00 -15.82
C LEU A 253 -23.56 -18.49 -15.95
N ALA A 254 -22.60 -19.27 -16.46
CA ALA A 254 -22.74 -20.72 -16.60
C ALA A 254 -22.99 -21.45 -15.26
N LYS A 255 -22.69 -20.82 -14.11
CA LYS A 255 -22.98 -21.37 -12.78
C LYS A 255 -24.33 -20.93 -12.23
N ILE A 256 -24.88 -19.83 -12.72
CA ILE A 256 -26.20 -19.33 -12.33
C ILE A 256 -27.29 -20.04 -13.14
N GLU A 257 -26.97 -20.43 -14.38
CA GLU A 257 -27.87 -21.14 -15.30
C GLU A 257 -27.89 -22.67 -15.13
N ALA A 258 -26.93 -23.22 -14.36
CA ALA A 258 -26.81 -24.66 -14.08
C ALA A 258 -27.57 -25.06 -12.81
#